data_AF-A0A5B6W5S0-F1
#
_entry.id   AF-A0A5B6W5S0-F1
#
_cell.length_a   1.000
_cell.length_b   1.000
_cell.length_c   1.000
_cell.angle_alpha   90.00
_cell.angle_beta   90.00
_cell.angle_gamma   90.00
#
_symmetry.space_group_name_H-M   'P 1'
#
loop_
_entity.id
_entity.type
_entity.pdbx_description
1 polymer ?
#
loop_
_entity_poly.entity_id
_entity_poly.type
_entity_poly.pdbx_seq_one_letter_code
_entity_poly.pdbx_strand_id
1 'polypeptide(L)'
;MARFSCYIFLLLFIFTINPCLAVDQIDEFSIIDSDLLSSHGDYSPPSPPPPSLPPLPPSLSCEEDLNGIGSLDTVCELNSSFSFDSDVYIAGNGSFHVLPNVILSCPMKGCSISINVSRGEFSLGQNAGVFTGTLFVSARNASFSKGSVVNVSGLAGQPPAQTSGTPSGIQGAGGGHGGRGASCVSDNMKLPDDVWGGDAYSWSSLDKPWSYGSKGGTTSKEEDYGGEGGGRIRLEVEEAIEVGGSLLANGGDGGVKGGGGSGGSIYIKAHRMTGSGWLSASGGNGFAGGGGGRISINVFSRHDDIEFFIHGGKSFGCPDNSGAAGTYYDAVPQSLIVSNHNMSTNTDTLLMEFPKQPLWTNVHVRDHAKASVPLLWSRVQVRGQIRLSCSAVLSFGLAHFASSEFELMAEELLMNGGADAIVATSLLEASNLVVLRESSVIHSNANLGVHGQGFLNLSGPGDTIEAQRLILSLFFSIKVGPGSILRGPLENASDNDMAPRLYCEFQDCPIELLHPPEDCNVNSSLSFTLQVFG
;
A
#
# COMPACT_ATOMS: atom_id res chain seq x y z
N MET A 1 1.91 9.33 -100.08
CA MET A 1 1.01 10.27 -100.79
C MET A 1 0.03 10.84 -99.78
N ALA A 2 -0.05 12.18 -99.68
CA ALA A 2 -1.18 13.05 -99.30
C ALA A 2 -2.04 12.73 -98.05
N ARG A 3 -2.55 13.67 -97.23
CA ARG A 3 -2.57 15.15 -97.04
C ARG A 3 -3.28 15.35 -95.67
N PHE A 4 -2.76 16.12 -94.70
CA PHE A 4 -3.01 17.55 -94.39
C PHE A 4 -4.49 18.05 -94.32
N SER A 5 -4.87 18.58 -93.15
CA SER A 5 -5.89 19.63 -92.88
C SER A 5 -5.53 20.27 -91.50
N CYS A 6 -5.03 21.51 -91.34
CA CYS A 6 -5.64 22.88 -91.42
C CYS A 6 -6.74 23.11 -90.35
N TYR A 7 -6.77 24.13 -89.47
CA TYR A 7 -6.52 25.60 -89.51
C TYR A 7 -6.24 26.18 -88.06
N ILE A 8 -5.20 27.01 -87.79
CA ILE A 8 -5.13 28.51 -87.61
C ILE A 8 -5.48 29.07 -86.19
N PHE A 9 -4.47 29.49 -85.37
CA PHE A 9 -4.01 30.86 -84.94
C PHE A 9 -4.83 31.48 -83.75
N LEU A 10 -4.33 32.24 -82.73
CA LEU A 10 -3.35 33.34 -82.71
C LEU A 10 -3.03 33.85 -81.25
N LEU A 11 -1.71 34.00 -80.95
CA LEU A 11 -0.94 35.06 -80.21
C LEU A 11 -1.22 35.59 -78.76
N LEU A 12 -0.16 35.41 -77.93
CA LEU A 12 0.69 36.37 -77.16
C LEU A 12 0.29 37.10 -75.85
N PHE A 13 1.33 37.13 -74.99
CA PHE A 13 1.65 37.78 -73.70
C PHE A 13 1.44 39.30 -73.59
N ILE A 14 1.32 39.81 -72.33
CA ILE A 14 2.29 40.74 -71.67
C ILE A 14 1.88 41.11 -70.23
N PHE A 15 2.89 41.19 -69.37
CA PHE A 15 2.99 41.64 -67.97
C PHE A 15 2.70 43.13 -67.73
N THR A 16 2.22 43.49 -66.53
CA THR A 16 2.59 44.73 -65.80
C THR A 16 2.67 44.48 -64.28
N ILE A 17 3.50 45.27 -63.60
CA ILE A 17 4.23 44.98 -62.35
C ILE A 17 3.83 45.99 -61.25
N ASN A 18 3.44 45.51 -60.04
CA ASN A 18 3.61 46.02 -58.63
C ASN A 18 3.43 47.52 -58.24
N PRO A 19 3.45 47.95 -56.94
CA PRO A 19 3.60 47.23 -55.64
C PRO A 19 2.67 47.70 -54.48
N CYS A 20 2.64 46.98 -53.34
CA CYS A 20 3.00 47.45 -51.96
C CYS A 20 2.24 46.72 -50.81
N LEU A 21 2.98 45.88 -50.04
CA LEU A 21 2.96 45.57 -48.57
C LEU A 21 1.63 45.15 -47.88
N ALA A 22 1.51 44.12 -47.03
CA ALA A 22 2.41 43.46 -46.06
C ALA A 22 1.93 42.00 -45.72
N VAL A 23 2.83 41.00 -45.61
CA VAL A 23 3.33 40.28 -44.38
C VAL A 23 2.25 39.44 -43.65
N ASP A 24 2.37 38.15 -43.32
CA ASP A 24 3.45 37.13 -43.41
C ASP A 24 2.85 35.72 -43.59
N GLN A 25 3.63 34.81 -44.14
CA GLN A 25 3.23 33.46 -44.58
C GLN A 25 3.68 32.37 -43.60
N ILE A 26 2.92 31.28 -43.65
CA ILE A 26 3.11 29.93 -43.11
C ILE A 26 4.54 29.39 -43.29
N ASP A 27 5.08 28.81 -42.21
CA ASP A 27 5.91 27.58 -42.09
C ASP A 27 7.07 27.76 -41.10
N GLU A 28 6.97 27.09 -39.95
CA GLU A 28 8.16 26.73 -39.17
C GLU A 28 7.92 25.40 -38.43
N PHE A 29 8.25 24.29 -39.07
CA PHE A 29 8.79 23.10 -38.40
C PHE A 29 9.79 22.45 -39.35
N SER A 30 11.06 22.83 -39.20
CA SER A 30 12.19 22.11 -39.79
C SER A 30 13.22 21.88 -38.70
N ILE A 31 13.46 20.62 -38.35
CA ILE A 31 14.75 20.18 -37.80
C ILE A 31 15.13 18.89 -38.53
N ILE A 32 15.91 19.14 -39.58
CA ILE A 32 16.99 18.38 -40.22
C ILE A 32 17.31 17.01 -39.61
N ASP A 33 17.26 16.01 -40.49
CA ASP A 33 17.94 14.72 -40.36
C ASP A 33 19.25 14.78 -41.19
N SER A 34 20.39 14.42 -40.58
CA SER A 34 21.64 14.03 -41.27
C SER A 34 22.66 13.49 -40.25
N ASP A 35 22.68 12.16 -40.17
CA ASP A 35 23.85 11.28 -40.01
C ASP A 35 25.02 11.73 -39.12
N LEU A 36 25.12 11.08 -37.94
CA LEU A 36 26.42 10.60 -37.46
C LEU A 36 26.28 9.19 -36.88
N LEU A 37 26.59 8.20 -37.71
CA LEU A 37 26.91 6.83 -37.30
C LEU A 37 27.99 6.85 -36.22
N SER A 38 27.61 6.58 -34.97
CA SER A 38 28.52 6.06 -33.96
C SER A 38 27.89 4.80 -33.37
N SER A 39 28.36 3.68 -33.90
CA SER A 39 28.23 2.36 -33.30
C SER A 39 28.79 2.38 -31.87
N HIS A 40 27.90 2.42 -30.88
CA HIS A 40 28.17 1.98 -29.53
C HIS A 40 27.11 0.95 -29.16
N GLY A 41 27.57 -0.27 -28.92
CA GLY A 41 26.73 -1.40 -28.56
C GLY A 41 25.95 -1.17 -27.28
N ASP A 42 24.91 -1.98 -27.13
CA ASP A 42 24.18 -2.22 -25.89
C ASP A 42 25.15 -2.52 -24.75
N TYR A 43 25.57 -1.47 -24.05
CA TYR A 43 26.29 -1.57 -22.80
C TYR A 43 25.64 -0.61 -21.82
N SER A 44 24.56 -1.08 -21.19
CA SER A 44 24.14 -0.51 -19.91
C SER A 44 25.27 -0.78 -18.93
N PRO A 45 25.95 0.24 -18.38
CA PRO A 45 26.98 0.01 -17.38
C PRO A 45 26.37 -0.75 -16.19
N PRO A 46 27.08 -1.70 -15.59
CA PRO A 46 26.60 -2.40 -14.41
C PRO A 46 26.25 -1.37 -13.34
N SER A 47 25.12 -1.57 -12.66
CA SER A 47 24.71 -0.74 -11.53
C SER A 47 25.89 -0.61 -10.58
N PRO A 48 26.23 0.62 -10.10
CA PRO A 48 27.32 0.80 -9.16
C PRO A 48 27.09 -0.14 -7.97
N PRO A 49 28.16 -0.76 -7.43
CA PRO A 49 28.02 -1.62 -6.27
C PRO A 49 27.29 -0.85 -5.17
N PRO A 50 26.34 -1.49 -4.46
CA PRO A 50 25.60 -0.84 -3.40
C PRO A 50 26.61 -0.19 -2.43
N PRO A 51 26.34 1.03 -1.94
CA PRO A 51 27.24 1.70 -1.02
C PRO A 51 27.58 0.76 0.13
N SER A 52 28.88 0.64 0.44
CA SER A 52 29.35 -0.18 1.55
C SER A 52 28.61 0.23 2.82
N LEU A 53 27.98 -0.73 3.49
CA LEU A 53 27.31 -0.51 4.77
C LEU A 53 28.28 0.22 5.72
N PRO A 54 27.82 1.25 6.46
CA PRO A 54 28.65 1.90 7.47
C PRO A 54 29.26 0.85 8.41
N PRO A 55 30.53 0.98 8.84
CA PRO A 55 31.10 0.07 9.81
C PRO A 55 30.26 0.09 11.09
N LEU A 56 29.87 -1.09 11.57
CA LEU A 56 29.15 -1.24 12.83
C LEU A 56 29.98 -0.61 13.97
N PRO A 57 29.34 0.08 14.94
CA PRO A 57 30.04 0.58 16.11
C PRO A 57 30.67 -0.59 16.89
N PRO A 58 31.75 -0.34 17.65
CA PRO A 58 32.35 -1.38 18.48
C PRO A 58 31.32 -1.95 19.46
N SER A 59 31.34 -3.27 19.64
CA SER A 59 30.41 -3.93 20.56
C SER A 59 30.74 -3.55 22.00
N LEU A 60 29.71 -3.19 22.77
CA LEU A 60 29.84 -2.96 24.21
C LEU A 60 30.16 -4.25 24.96
N SER A 61 30.92 -4.13 26.04
CA SER A 61 31.21 -5.20 27.00
C SER A 61 30.14 -5.30 28.09
N CYS A 62 29.94 -6.50 28.65
CA CYS A 62 28.96 -6.70 29.72
C CYS A 62 29.38 -5.95 31.00
N GLU A 63 30.61 -6.15 31.46
CA GLU A 63 31.05 -5.66 32.78
C GLU A 63 31.46 -4.18 32.75
N GLU A 64 32.22 -3.74 31.74
CA GLU A 64 32.79 -2.38 31.73
C GLU A 64 31.81 -1.34 31.20
N ASP A 65 31.05 -1.68 30.14
CA ASP A 65 30.17 -0.71 29.47
C ASP A 65 28.71 -0.78 29.96
N LEU A 66 28.23 -1.97 30.32
CA LEU A 66 26.85 -2.20 30.73
C LEU A 66 26.68 -2.48 32.23
N ASN A 67 27.74 -2.33 33.06
CA ASN A 67 27.80 -2.74 34.48
C ASN A 67 26.99 -4.01 34.81
N GLY A 68 27.00 -4.97 33.88
CA GLY A 68 26.31 -6.24 34.00
C GLY A 68 27.14 -7.26 34.77
N ILE A 69 26.54 -8.41 35.02
CA ILE A 69 27.21 -9.54 35.65
C ILE A 69 27.51 -10.60 34.58
N GLY A 70 28.78 -10.99 34.45
CA GLY A 70 29.22 -12.04 33.53
C GLY A 70 29.73 -11.50 32.20
N SER A 71 29.58 -12.26 31.12
CA SER A 71 30.14 -11.92 29.81
C SER A 71 29.15 -12.23 28.69
N LEU A 72 29.17 -11.42 27.62
CA LEU A 72 28.35 -11.63 26.44
C LEU A 72 28.68 -12.93 25.69
N ASP A 73 29.84 -13.54 25.94
CA ASP A 73 30.20 -14.85 25.38
C ASP A 73 29.66 -16.05 26.19
N THR A 74 29.22 -15.83 27.43
CA THR A 74 28.63 -16.88 28.28
C THR A 74 27.21 -16.51 28.67
N VAL A 75 27.05 -15.68 29.70
CA VAL A 75 25.79 -15.11 30.15
C VAL A 75 26.09 -13.70 30.67
N CYS A 76 25.37 -12.72 30.14
CA CYS A 76 25.41 -11.34 30.60
C CYS A 76 24.05 -10.97 31.19
N GLU A 77 24.02 -10.66 32.48
CA GLU A 77 22.81 -10.23 33.19
C GLU A 77 22.86 -8.75 33.53
N LEU A 78 21.88 -7.99 33.06
CA LEU A 78 21.73 -6.58 33.41
C LEU A 78 20.77 -6.43 34.58
N ASN A 79 21.27 -5.86 35.68
CA ASN A 79 20.50 -5.58 36.90
C ASN A 79 20.20 -4.09 37.11
N SER A 80 20.72 -3.23 36.24
CA SER A 80 20.67 -1.77 36.34
C SER A 80 20.19 -1.16 35.03
N SER A 81 19.45 -0.06 35.11
CA SER A 81 18.95 0.66 33.94
C SER A 81 20.03 1.54 33.30
N PHE A 82 19.99 1.64 31.96
CA PHE A 82 20.95 2.41 31.17
C PHE A 82 20.25 3.40 30.25
N SER A 83 20.84 4.58 30.11
CA SER A 83 20.48 5.57 29.09
C SER A 83 21.68 5.82 28.20
N PHE A 84 21.52 5.62 26.91
CA PHE A 84 22.55 5.77 25.91
C PHE A 84 22.38 7.09 25.15
N ASP A 85 23.51 7.74 24.86
CA ASP A 85 23.57 9.01 24.10
C ASP A 85 23.98 8.79 22.63
N SER A 86 24.16 7.54 22.20
CA SER A 86 24.52 7.16 20.83
C SER A 86 23.99 5.78 20.47
N ASP A 87 24.12 5.41 19.19
CA ASP A 87 23.83 4.07 18.72
C ASP A 87 24.63 3.01 19.49
N VAL A 88 23.98 1.90 19.82
CA VAL A 88 24.52 0.82 20.63
C VAL A 88 24.53 -0.48 19.85
N TYR A 89 25.67 -1.16 19.88
CA TYR A 89 25.83 -2.51 19.39
C TYR A 89 26.30 -3.43 20.52
N ILE A 90 25.57 -4.51 20.76
CA ILE A 90 25.85 -5.52 21.78
C ILE A 90 25.96 -6.85 21.05
N ALA A 91 27.12 -7.49 21.10
CA ALA A 91 27.36 -8.74 20.41
C ALA A 91 28.10 -9.74 21.28
N GLY A 92 27.73 -11.02 21.20
CA GLY A 92 28.41 -12.10 21.89
C GLY A 92 27.90 -13.47 21.50
N ASN A 93 28.65 -14.51 21.87
CA ASN A 93 28.28 -15.91 21.59
C ASN A 93 27.36 -16.53 22.66
N GLY A 94 27.15 -15.85 23.77
CA GLY A 94 26.38 -16.30 24.92
C GLY A 94 24.96 -15.75 24.95
N SER A 95 24.39 -15.64 26.15
CA SER A 95 23.03 -15.13 26.37
C SER A 95 23.04 -13.74 26.99
N PHE A 96 22.04 -12.92 26.66
CA PHE A 96 21.86 -11.56 27.17
C PHE A 96 20.50 -11.43 27.83
N HIS A 97 20.51 -11.26 29.16
CA HIS A 97 19.31 -11.24 29.99
C HIS A 97 19.16 -9.88 30.65
N VAL A 98 18.06 -9.19 30.33
CA VAL A 98 17.66 -7.95 31.00
C VAL A 98 16.73 -8.33 32.15
N LEU A 99 17.18 -8.15 33.39
CA LEU A 99 16.43 -8.56 34.57
C LEU A 99 15.15 -7.72 34.77
N PRO A 100 14.21 -8.18 35.61
CA PRO A 100 12.95 -7.47 35.84
C PRO A 100 13.13 -6.00 36.27
N ASN A 101 12.27 -5.11 35.77
CA ASN A 101 12.27 -3.67 36.01
C ASN A 101 13.51 -2.89 35.50
N VAL A 102 14.37 -3.52 34.71
CA VAL A 102 15.51 -2.85 34.08
C VAL A 102 15.07 -2.14 32.80
N ILE A 103 15.57 -0.91 32.59
CA ILE A 103 15.23 -0.08 31.44
C ILE A 103 16.48 0.21 30.62
N LEU A 104 16.43 -0.08 29.32
CA LEU A 104 17.41 0.35 28.33
C LEU A 104 16.78 1.47 27.50
N SER A 105 17.35 2.68 27.57
CA SER A 105 16.81 3.87 26.91
C SER A 105 17.83 4.48 25.96
N CYS A 106 17.41 4.84 24.76
CA CYS A 106 18.12 5.75 23.88
C CYS A 106 17.08 6.74 23.30
N PRO A 107 16.84 7.88 23.97
CA PRO A 107 15.69 8.74 23.69
C PRO A 107 15.87 9.60 22.42
N MET A 108 17.00 9.49 21.73
CA MET A 108 17.22 10.24 20.49
C MET A 108 16.43 9.62 19.33
N LYS A 109 15.84 10.50 18.51
CA LYS A 109 15.14 10.11 17.29
C LYS A 109 16.04 9.30 16.37
N GLY A 110 15.61 8.10 16.02
CA GLY A 110 16.36 7.20 15.15
C GLY A 110 17.55 6.48 15.80
N CYS A 111 17.79 6.67 17.10
CA CYS A 111 18.83 5.90 17.80
C CYS A 111 18.56 4.41 17.70
N SER A 112 19.61 3.61 17.61
CA SER A 112 19.54 2.17 17.42
C SER A 112 20.18 1.41 18.58
N ILE A 113 19.47 0.39 19.05
CA ILE A 113 19.99 -0.64 19.93
C ILE A 113 19.97 -1.95 19.13
N SER A 114 21.15 -2.46 18.82
CA SER A 114 21.34 -3.68 18.03
C SER A 114 22.00 -4.76 18.88
N ILE A 115 21.28 -5.86 19.10
CA ILE A 115 21.69 -6.98 19.95
C ILE A 115 21.88 -8.21 19.06
N ASN A 116 23.07 -8.80 19.10
CA ASN A 116 23.44 -9.98 18.33
C ASN A 116 23.99 -11.07 19.25
N VAL A 117 23.11 -11.96 19.70
CA VAL A 117 23.40 -13.15 20.51
C VAL A 117 22.90 -14.41 19.80
N SER A 118 23.23 -14.52 18.51
CA SER A 118 22.71 -15.54 17.58
C SER A 118 22.84 -17.00 18.06
N ARG A 119 23.75 -17.31 18.98
CA ARG A 119 23.96 -18.67 19.54
C ARG A 119 23.26 -18.91 20.88
N GLY A 120 22.82 -17.85 21.55
CA GLY A 120 22.24 -17.91 22.89
C GLY A 120 20.83 -17.34 22.95
N GLU A 121 20.41 -16.99 24.16
CA GLU A 121 19.07 -16.46 24.42
C GLU A 121 19.11 -14.95 24.69
N PHE A 122 18.16 -14.21 24.12
CA PHE A 122 17.82 -12.86 24.54
C PHE A 122 16.58 -12.89 25.44
N SER A 123 16.65 -12.37 26.66
CA SER A 123 15.46 -12.24 27.51
C SER A 123 15.23 -10.83 28.01
N LEU A 124 13.97 -10.39 27.94
CA LEU A 124 13.48 -9.16 28.56
C LEU A 124 12.57 -9.56 29.72
N GLY A 125 13.04 -9.29 30.94
CA GLY A 125 12.37 -9.66 32.19
C GLY A 125 11.04 -8.95 32.40
N GLN A 126 10.31 -9.36 33.45
CA GLN A 126 9.02 -8.77 33.80
C GLN A 126 9.14 -7.26 34.06
N ASN A 127 8.25 -6.47 33.45
CA ASN A 127 8.25 -5.00 33.52
C ASN A 127 9.57 -4.33 33.06
N ALA A 128 10.46 -5.07 32.40
CA ALA A 128 11.66 -4.48 31.80
C ALA A 128 11.28 -3.72 30.52
N GLY A 129 12.03 -2.66 30.22
CA GLY A 129 11.70 -1.71 29.17
C GLY A 129 12.85 -1.48 28.20
N VAL A 130 12.55 -1.37 26.91
CA VAL A 130 13.49 -0.88 25.89
C VAL A 130 12.85 0.30 25.17
N PHE A 131 13.45 1.48 25.27
CA PHE A 131 12.96 2.72 24.65
C PHE A 131 13.99 3.23 23.66
N THR A 132 13.73 3.17 22.36
CA THR A 132 14.73 3.52 21.33
C THR A 132 14.06 3.85 20.00
N GLY A 133 14.75 4.42 19.02
CA GLY A 133 14.19 4.58 17.67
C GLY A 133 14.19 3.29 16.85
N THR A 134 15.22 2.47 17.02
CA THR A 134 15.41 1.18 16.33
C THR A 134 15.81 0.11 17.34
N LEU A 135 15.11 -1.02 17.32
CA LEU A 135 15.54 -2.24 17.97
C LEU A 135 15.81 -3.32 16.92
N PHE A 136 17.00 -3.88 16.93
CA PHE A 136 17.35 -5.09 16.19
C PHE A 136 17.82 -6.16 17.17
N VAL A 137 17.21 -7.34 17.15
CA VAL A 137 17.63 -8.49 17.97
C VAL A 137 17.84 -9.70 17.06
N SER A 138 19.02 -10.29 17.12
CA SER A 138 19.33 -11.59 16.54
C SER A 138 19.73 -12.57 17.64
N ALA A 139 18.99 -13.67 17.78
CA ALA A 139 19.18 -14.65 18.86
C ALA A 139 18.80 -16.07 18.44
N ARG A 140 19.25 -17.09 19.18
CA ARG A 140 18.74 -18.46 18.98
C ARG A 140 17.33 -18.60 19.53
N ASN A 141 17.12 -18.10 20.75
CA ASN A 141 15.82 -18.00 21.42
C ASN A 141 15.61 -16.57 21.94
N ALA A 142 14.36 -16.11 21.98
CA ALA A 142 14.04 -14.82 22.56
C ALA A 142 12.79 -14.88 23.45
N SER A 143 12.82 -14.25 24.60
CA SER A 143 11.70 -14.21 25.54
C SER A 143 11.40 -12.78 25.99
N PHE A 144 10.17 -12.33 25.75
CA PHE A 144 9.65 -11.04 26.20
C PHE A 144 8.60 -11.31 27.27
N SER A 145 9.00 -11.21 28.53
CA SER A 145 8.16 -11.58 29.67
C SER A 145 6.90 -10.73 29.76
N LYS A 146 5.89 -11.21 30.49
CA LYS A 146 4.66 -10.45 30.74
C LYS A 146 4.95 -9.06 31.31
N GLY A 147 4.31 -8.04 30.76
CA GLY A 147 4.49 -6.64 31.18
C GLY A 147 5.80 -6.00 30.71
N SER A 148 6.69 -6.73 30.02
CA SER A 148 7.83 -6.11 29.35
C SER A 148 7.37 -5.22 28.18
N VAL A 149 8.10 -4.15 27.91
CA VAL A 149 7.73 -3.18 26.88
C VAL A 149 8.94 -2.85 26.02
N VAL A 150 8.81 -3.08 24.71
CA VAL A 150 9.67 -2.45 23.71
C VAL A 150 8.87 -1.29 23.10
N ASN A 151 9.31 -0.06 23.33
CA ASN A 151 8.65 1.13 22.84
C ASN A 151 9.58 1.94 21.94
N VAL A 152 9.27 1.92 20.66
CA VAL A 152 9.90 2.76 19.63
C VAL A 152 8.95 3.83 19.08
N SER A 153 7.87 4.14 19.81
CA SER A 153 6.82 5.05 19.36
C SER A 153 7.28 6.51 19.35
N GLY A 154 7.00 7.25 18.27
CA GLY A 154 7.38 8.66 18.13
C GLY A 154 8.90 8.93 18.10
N LEU A 155 9.73 7.87 18.00
CA LEU A 155 11.20 7.95 17.99
C LEU A 155 11.79 7.62 16.62
N ALA A 156 11.01 7.78 15.53
CA ALA A 156 11.50 7.58 14.18
C ALA A 156 12.77 8.38 13.87
N GLY A 157 13.67 7.76 13.12
CA GLY A 157 14.70 8.48 12.38
C GLY A 157 14.13 9.09 11.09
N GLN A 158 14.99 9.48 10.18
CA GLN A 158 14.54 9.99 8.88
C GLN A 158 13.92 8.84 8.05
N PRO A 159 12.72 9.05 7.45
CA PRO A 159 12.17 8.09 6.49
C PRO A 159 13.05 8.02 5.24
N PRO A 160 12.88 7.01 4.37
CA PRO A 160 13.64 6.90 3.13
C PRO A 160 13.60 8.19 2.31
N ALA A 161 14.75 8.59 1.75
CA ALA A 161 14.84 9.75 0.87
C ALA A 161 13.90 9.58 -0.33
N GLN A 162 13.27 10.67 -0.78
CA GLN A 162 12.25 10.70 -1.87
C GLN A 162 10.84 10.21 -1.49
N THR A 163 10.53 10.01 -0.21
CA THR A 163 9.16 9.69 0.21
C THR A 163 8.33 10.96 0.47
N SER A 164 7.06 10.95 0.07
CA SER A 164 6.06 11.99 0.36
C SER A 164 5.29 11.70 1.66
N GLY A 165 5.88 10.89 2.55
CA GLY A 165 5.25 10.46 3.80
C GLY A 165 5.05 11.58 4.81
N THR A 166 5.85 12.66 4.74
CA THR A 166 5.66 13.87 5.55
C THR A 166 4.92 14.92 4.71
N PRO A 167 3.72 15.37 5.11
CA PRO A 167 2.98 16.40 4.38
C PRO A 167 3.74 17.71 4.29
N SER A 168 3.57 18.42 3.17
CA SER A 168 4.08 19.78 3.01
C SER A 168 3.00 20.81 3.35
N GLY A 169 3.42 22.02 3.75
CA GLY A 169 2.53 23.12 4.07
C GLY A 169 2.09 23.19 5.54
N ILE A 170 1.06 24.00 5.80
CA ILE A 170 0.60 24.37 7.15
C ILE A 170 -0.84 23.91 7.44
N GLN A 171 -1.26 22.80 6.84
CA GLN A 171 -2.64 22.29 6.97
C GLN A 171 -2.82 21.33 8.16
N GLY A 172 -1.75 21.00 8.89
CA GLY A 172 -1.82 20.03 9.99
C GLY A 172 -2.19 18.61 9.54
N ALA A 173 -1.85 18.24 8.30
CA ALA A 173 -2.14 16.92 7.74
C ALA A 173 -1.32 15.82 8.45
N GLY A 174 -1.83 14.58 8.50
CA GLY A 174 -1.16 13.45 9.13
C GLY A 174 -0.05 12.85 8.27
N GLY A 175 0.97 12.27 8.88
CA GLY A 175 2.02 11.52 8.18
C GLY A 175 1.49 10.20 7.58
N GLY A 176 2.07 9.71 6.49
CA GLY A 176 1.76 8.41 5.88
C GLY A 176 2.95 7.43 5.92
N HIS A 177 2.69 6.13 5.97
CA HIS A 177 3.71 5.08 5.83
C HIS A 177 3.12 3.75 5.32
N GLY A 178 2.43 2.99 6.17
CA GLY A 178 1.68 1.79 5.77
C GLY A 178 0.35 2.15 5.11
N GLY A 179 -0.40 3.01 5.78
CA GLY A 179 -1.52 3.77 5.24
C GLY A 179 -1.15 5.23 4.99
N ARG A 180 -1.94 5.92 4.16
CA ARG A 180 -1.84 7.37 4.00
C ARG A 180 -2.32 8.09 5.27
N GLY A 181 -1.73 9.26 5.53
CA GLY A 181 -2.20 10.15 6.59
C GLY A 181 -3.46 10.90 6.17
N ALA A 182 -4.31 11.27 7.13
CA ALA A 182 -5.50 12.05 6.83
C ALA A 182 -5.17 13.51 6.53
N SER A 183 -6.07 14.19 5.83
CA SER A 183 -6.05 15.64 5.66
C SER A 183 -7.47 16.18 5.75
N CYS A 184 -7.64 17.28 6.48
CA CYS A 184 -8.94 17.91 6.61
C CYS A 184 -9.13 18.88 5.44
N VAL A 185 -10.06 18.55 4.55
CA VAL A 185 -10.37 19.36 3.38
C VAL A 185 -10.83 20.74 3.83
N SER A 186 -10.09 21.77 3.42
CA SER A 186 -10.44 23.19 3.66
C SER A 186 -11.07 23.84 2.42
N ASP A 187 -11.01 23.17 1.27
CA ASP A 187 -11.48 23.67 -0.02
C ASP A 187 -12.67 22.83 -0.51
N ASN A 188 -13.85 23.45 -0.57
CA ASN A 188 -15.10 22.80 -0.97
C ASN A 188 -15.12 22.38 -2.45
N MET A 189 -14.09 22.72 -3.25
CA MET A 189 -14.00 22.33 -4.65
C MET A 189 -13.36 20.95 -4.86
N LYS A 190 -12.77 20.33 -3.83
CA LYS A 190 -12.14 18.99 -3.92
C LYS A 190 -13.00 17.92 -3.26
N LEU A 191 -13.06 16.73 -3.87
CA LEU A 191 -13.69 15.58 -3.24
C LEU A 191 -12.83 15.10 -2.06
N PRO A 192 -13.45 14.63 -0.94
CA PRO A 192 -12.72 14.12 0.21
C PRO A 192 -11.73 12.99 -0.11
N ASP A 193 -12.01 12.20 -1.16
CA ASP A 193 -11.18 11.07 -1.59
C ASP A 193 -9.91 11.50 -2.33
N ASP A 194 -9.84 12.75 -2.81
CA ASP A 194 -8.68 13.31 -3.54
C ASP A 194 -7.71 14.07 -2.63
N VAL A 195 -7.97 14.09 -1.32
CA VAL A 195 -7.22 14.88 -0.35
C VAL A 195 -6.72 14.00 0.77
N TRP A 196 -5.42 13.72 0.74
CA TRP A 196 -4.72 13.00 1.79
C TRP A 196 -3.56 13.84 2.34
N GLY A 197 -3.03 13.40 3.48
CA GLY A 197 -1.81 13.93 4.07
C GLY A 197 -0.58 13.30 3.44
N GLY A 198 0.20 12.57 4.25
CA GLY A 198 1.41 11.90 3.79
C GLY A 198 1.07 10.64 3.01
N ASP A 199 1.87 10.34 1.98
CA ASP A 199 1.67 9.12 1.18
C ASP A 199 2.21 7.85 1.86
N ALA A 200 1.71 6.70 1.45
CA ALA A 200 2.25 5.41 1.86
C ALA A 200 3.56 5.11 1.10
N TYR A 201 4.50 4.40 1.73
CA TYR A 201 5.77 4.01 1.12
C TYR A 201 6.24 2.64 1.61
N SER A 202 7.38 2.19 1.06
CA SER A 202 8.00 0.90 1.39
C SER A 202 7.08 -0.30 1.18
N TRP A 203 6.27 -0.26 0.11
CA TRP A 203 5.44 -1.40 -0.29
C TRP A 203 6.27 -2.62 -0.72
N SER A 204 7.38 -2.40 -1.44
CA SER A 204 8.26 -3.47 -1.95
C SER A 204 8.91 -4.33 -0.88
N SER A 205 8.89 -3.89 0.39
CA SER A 205 9.38 -4.63 1.55
C SER A 205 8.25 -5.02 2.51
N LEU A 206 7.02 -5.18 2.04
CA LEU A 206 5.88 -5.63 2.85
C LEU A 206 6.17 -6.93 3.60
N ASP A 207 6.90 -7.86 2.99
CA ASP A 207 7.29 -9.13 3.62
C ASP A 207 8.31 -8.94 4.75
N LYS A 208 9.14 -7.90 4.69
CA LYS A 208 10.22 -7.57 5.63
C LYS A 208 10.30 -6.05 5.86
N PRO A 209 9.31 -5.44 6.53
CA PRO A 209 9.24 -4.00 6.71
C PRO A 209 10.39 -3.51 7.59
N TRP A 210 11.09 -2.46 7.14
CA TRP A 210 12.28 -1.94 7.82
C TRP A 210 12.43 -0.42 7.75
N SER A 211 11.32 0.28 7.51
CA SER A 211 11.29 1.73 7.37
C SER A 211 10.73 2.39 8.63
N TYR A 212 11.28 3.54 8.98
CA TYR A 212 10.67 4.42 9.98
C TYR A 212 9.34 4.95 9.46
N GLY A 213 8.43 5.27 10.37
CA GLY A 213 7.29 6.13 10.11
C GLY A 213 7.74 7.58 9.85
N SER A 214 6.84 8.36 9.26
CA SER A 214 7.03 9.76 8.91
C SER A 214 6.37 10.70 9.92
N LYS A 215 6.79 11.96 9.86
CA LYS A 215 6.24 13.03 10.70
C LYS A 215 4.90 13.54 10.13
N GLY A 216 4.00 13.99 10.99
CA GLY A 216 2.85 14.79 10.61
C GLY A 216 3.21 16.24 10.25
N GLY A 217 2.31 16.94 9.57
CA GLY A 217 2.46 18.36 9.23
C GLY A 217 2.10 19.28 10.40
N THR A 218 2.53 20.54 10.33
CA THR A 218 2.20 21.59 11.32
C THR A 218 1.05 22.47 10.83
N THR A 219 0.41 23.24 11.72
CA THR A 219 -0.50 24.34 11.34
C THR A 219 0.14 25.73 11.45
N SER A 220 1.44 25.83 11.74
CA SER A 220 2.18 27.09 11.90
C SER A 220 3.41 27.16 11.01
N LYS A 221 3.82 28.37 10.61
CA LYS A 221 5.08 28.61 9.89
C LYS A 221 6.29 28.77 10.83
N GLU A 222 6.01 29.07 12.10
CA GLU A 222 7.02 29.46 13.09
C GLU A 222 7.44 28.27 13.97
N GLU A 223 6.49 27.39 14.27
CA GLU A 223 6.67 26.23 15.13
C GLU A 223 6.18 24.95 14.45
N ASP A 224 6.87 23.85 14.71
CA ASP A 224 6.52 22.53 14.18
C ASP A 224 5.82 21.70 15.25
N TYR A 225 4.51 21.55 15.11
CA TYR A 225 3.66 20.75 16.01
C TYR A 225 3.39 19.33 15.50
N GLY A 226 3.98 18.94 14.37
CA GLY A 226 3.74 17.61 13.79
C GLY A 226 4.16 16.50 14.75
N GLY A 227 3.32 15.47 14.88
CA GLY A 227 3.66 14.27 15.60
C GLY A 227 4.78 13.51 14.90
N GLU A 228 5.74 12.98 15.65
CA GLU A 228 6.89 12.25 15.11
C GLU A 228 6.50 10.84 14.63
N GLY A 229 7.24 10.28 13.67
CA GLY A 229 6.95 8.94 13.16
C GLY A 229 7.26 7.81 14.16
N GLY A 230 6.68 6.64 13.94
CA GLY A 230 7.02 5.42 14.67
C GLY A 230 8.38 4.84 14.28
N GLY A 231 9.08 4.27 15.26
CA GLY A 231 10.37 3.61 15.08
C GLY A 231 10.29 2.26 14.35
N ARG A 232 11.33 1.43 14.46
CA ARG A 232 11.35 0.09 13.84
C ARG A 232 11.86 -1.00 14.77
N ILE A 233 11.21 -2.15 14.74
CA ILE A 233 11.55 -3.33 15.54
C ILE A 233 11.79 -4.50 14.58
N ARG A 234 12.95 -5.16 14.70
CA ARG A 234 13.27 -6.38 13.95
C ARG A 234 13.83 -7.45 14.87
N LEU A 235 13.11 -8.57 14.93
CA LEU A 235 13.45 -9.72 15.74
C LEU A 235 13.73 -10.90 14.81
N GLU A 236 14.97 -11.36 14.77
CA GLU A 236 15.40 -12.52 13.99
C GLU A 236 15.86 -13.62 14.93
N VAL A 237 14.93 -14.52 15.23
CA VAL A 237 15.12 -15.63 16.17
C VAL A 237 15.23 -16.93 15.38
N GLU A 238 16.18 -17.79 15.72
CA GLU A 238 16.39 -19.05 14.99
C GLU A 238 15.33 -20.11 15.34
N GLU A 239 15.08 -20.33 16.63
CA GLU A 239 14.21 -21.39 17.13
C GLU A 239 12.87 -20.84 17.64
N ALA A 240 12.80 -20.35 18.87
CA ALA A 240 11.55 -19.98 19.52
C ALA A 240 11.55 -18.55 20.08
N ILE A 241 10.45 -17.83 19.83
CA ILE A 241 10.16 -16.53 20.43
C ILE A 241 8.90 -16.60 21.32
N GLU A 242 9.01 -16.14 22.56
CA GLU A 242 7.86 -15.92 23.45
C GLU A 242 7.57 -14.42 23.56
N VAL A 243 6.39 -13.98 23.14
CA VAL A 243 5.95 -12.59 23.21
C VAL A 243 4.80 -12.45 24.20
N GLY A 244 5.13 -12.29 25.49
CA GLY A 244 4.19 -11.97 26.56
C GLY A 244 4.07 -10.47 26.87
N GLY A 245 4.98 -9.65 26.35
CA GLY A 245 5.02 -8.20 26.51
C GLY A 245 4.42 -7.42 25.34
N SER A 246 4.74 -6.13 25.28
CA SER A 246 4.23 -5.18 24.28
C SER A 246 5.35 -4.71 23.36
N LEU A 247 5.13 -4.78 22.04
CA LEU A 247 6.03 -4.23 21.02
C LEU A 247 5.33 -3.06 20.32
N LEU A 248 5.80 -1.84 20.55
CA LEU A 248 5.11 -0.60 20.15
C LEU A 248 5.97 0.23 19.20
N ALA A 249 5.49 0.46 17.99
CA ALA A 249 6.07 1.31 16.96
C ALA A 249 5.06 2.36 16.47
N ASN A 250 4.33 2.99 17.40
CA ASN A 250 3.25 3.92 17.05
C ASN A 250 3.78 5.28 16.62
N GLY A 251 3.02 6.00 15.80
CA GLY A 251 3.25 7.42 15.54
C GLY A 251 2.99 8.26 16.80
N GLY A 252 3.71 9.37 16.94
CA GLY A 252 3.50 10.37 17.96
C GLY A 252 2.30 11.27 17.67
N ASP A 253 1.65 11.75 18.72
CA ASP A 253 0.49 12.65 18.61
C ASP A 253 0.92 14.09 18.28
N GLY A 254 0.25 14.73 17.32
CA GLY A 254 0.43 16.14 16.97
C GLY A 254 -0.54 17.10 17.68
N GLY A 255 -1.55 16.56 18.37
CA GLY A 255 -2.57 17.36 19.09
C GLY A 255 -3.44 18.19 18.13
N VAL A 256 -3.99 19.32 18.59
CA VAL A 256 -4.91 20.14 17.78
C VAL A 256 -4.21 21.11 16.81
N LYS A 257 -2.89 21.25 16.90
CA LYS A 257 -2.08 22.19 16.10
C LYS A 257 -1.11 21.52 15.12
N GLY A 258 -1.10 20.18 15.08
CA GLY A 258 -0.26 19.42 14.17
C GLY A 258 -0.91 18.09 13.85
N GLY A 259 -0.59 17.53 12.70
CA GLY A 259 -1.02 16.21 12.31
C GLY A 259 -0.27 15.13 13.08
N GLY A 260 -0.89 13.98 13.26
CA GLY A 260 -0.24 12.83 13.89
C GLY A 260 0.85 12.22 12.99
N GLY A 261 1.89 11.68 13.62
CA GLY A 261 2.92 10.91 12.91
C GLY A 261 2.39 9.55 12.47
N SER A 262 2.97 8.95 11.43
CA SER A 262 2.57 7.61 11.00
C SER A 262 3.22 6.51 11.83
N GLY A 263 2.58 5.34 11.84
CA GLY A 263 3.13 4.14 12.47
C GLY A 263 4.40 3.64 11.79
N GLY A 264 5.24 2.94 12.54
CA GLY A 264 6.54 2.43 12.10
C GLY A 264 6.51 1.04 11.48
N SER A 265 7.60 0.29 11.66
CA SER A 265 7.74 -1.09 11.15
C SER A 265 8.01 -2.10 12.26
N ILE A 266 7.34 -3.25 12.23
CA ILE A 266 7.66 -4.40 13.09
C ILE A 266 7.84 -5.64 12.21
N TYR A 267 8.99 -6.32 12.32
CA TYR A 267 9.26 -7.58 11.64
C TYR A 267 9.72 -8.64 12.63
N ILE A 268 9.07 -9.80 12.62
CA ILE A 268 9.42 -10.95 13.46
C ILE A 268 9.66 -12.17 12.57
N LYS A 269 10.81 -12.82 12.74
CA LYS A 269 11.15 -14.09 12.12
C LYS A 269 11.52 -15.11 13.20
N ALA A 270 10.87 -16.27 13.20
CA ALA A 270 11.18 -17.39 14.10
C ALA A 270 10.71 -18.72 13.53
N HIS A 271 11.16 -19.85 14.08
CA HIS A 271 10.54 -21.14 13.76
C HIS A 271 9.23 -21.34 14.54
N ARG A 272 9.20 -20.96 15.82
CA ARG A 272 8.02 -21.06 16.69
C ARG A 272 7.73 -19.76 17.44
N MET A 273 6.46 -19.38 17.53
CA MET A 273 5.99 -18.23 18.31
C MET A 273 4.87 -18.62 19.27
N THR A 274 4.97 -18.14 20.50
CA THR A 274 4.01 -18.32 21.60
C THR A 274 3.85 -17.02 22.39
N GLY A 275 2.78 -16.91 23.17
CA GLY A 275 2.55 -15.77 24.06
C GLY A 275 1.20 -15.10 23.79
N SER A 276 0.89 -14.11 24.61
CA SER A 276 -0.40 -13.39 24.61
C SER A 276 -0.18 -11.87 24.75
N GLY A 277 0.92 -11.38 24.19
CA GLY A 277 1.26 -9.96 24.15
C GLY A 277 0.49 -9.19 23.07
N TRP A 278 0.94 -7.97 22.79
CA TRP A 278 0.39 -7.19 21.68
C TRP A 278 1.47 -6.46 20.90
N LEU A 279 1.23 -6.31 19.60
CA LEU A 279 2.07 -5.58 18.67
C LEU A 279 1.28 -4.41 18.11
N SER A 280 1.86 -3.21 18.11
CA SER A 280 1.18 -2.00 17.67
C SER A 280 2.08 -1.16 16.77
N ALA A 281 1.59 -0.81 15.59
CA ALA A 281 2.22 0.13 14.66
C ALA A 281 1.16 1.13 14.18
N SER A 282 0.36 1.68 15.09
CA SER A 282 -0.75 2.58 14.78
C SER A 282 -0.27 4.00 14.51
N GLY A 283 -1.05 4.76 13.74
CA GLY A 283 -0.82 6.18 13.54
C GLY A 283 -1.13 7.01 14.80
N GLY A 284 -0.44 8.15 14.95
CA GLY A 284 -0.69 9.11 16.02
C GLY A 284 -1.91 9.98 15.75
N ASN A 285 -2.53 10.50 16.80
CA ASN A 285 -3.65 11.41 16.73
C ASN A 285 -3.18 12.84 16.47
N GLY A 286 -3.97 13.63 15.75
CA GLY A 286 -3.60 15.01 15.48
C GLY A 286 -4.75 15.81 14.91
N PHE A 287 -4.45 17.02 14.43
CA PHE A 287 -5.40 17.85 13.69
C PHE A 287 -5.99 17.02 12.55
N ALA A 288 -5.12 16.38 11.77
CA ALA A 288 -5.44 15.17 11.05
C ALA A 288 -4.60 13.99 11.57
N GLY A 289 -5.19 12.80 11.59
CA GLY A 289 -4.57 11.58 12.09
C GLY A 289 -3.50 11.02 11.15
N GLY A 290 -2.42 10.46 11.72
CA GLY A 290 -1.39 9.77 10.96
C GLY A 290 -1.85 8.40 10.45
N GLY A 291 -1.28 7.93 9.35
CA GLY A 291 -1.54 6.60 8.80
C GLY A 291 -0.92 5.49 9.64
N GLY A 292 -1.51 4.30 9.61
CA GLY A 292 -0.95 3.11 10.25
C GLY A 292 0.36 2.65 9.58
N GLY A 293 1.15 1.87 10.31
CA GLY A 293 2.46 1.35 9.92
C GLY A 293 2.39 -0.04 9.30
N ARG A 294 3.50 -0.79 9.36
CA ARG A 294 3.60 -2.14 8.79
C ARG A 294 4.07 -3.15 9.83
N ILE A 295 3.36 -4.28 9.93
CA ILE A 295 3.77 -5.43 10.74
C ILE A 295 3.90 -6.63 9.81
N SER A 296 5.00 -7.36 9.91
CA SER A 296 5.16 -8.65 9.21
C SER A 296 5.67 -9.72 10.16
N ILE A 297 5.05 -10.90 10.08
CA ILE A 297 5.42 -12.08 10.85
C ILE A 297 5.79 -13.20 9.88
N ASN A 298 6.97 -13.76 10.06
CA ASN A 298 7.47 -14.91 9.34
C ASN A 298 7.80 -16.02 10.34
N VAL A 299 6.75 -16.72 10.79
CA VAL A 299 6.85 -17.78 11.78
C VAL A 299 6.17 -19.04 11.29
N PHE A 300 6.93 -20.14 11.25
CA PHE A 300 6.43 -21.43 10.73
C PHE A 300 5.38 -22.08 11.63
N SER A 301 5.61 -22.10 12.94
CA SER A 301 4.74 -22.75 13.93
C SER A 301 4.19 -21.74 14.94
N ARG A 302 2.93 -21.35 14.76
CA ARG A 302 2.27 -20.33 15.57
C ARG A 302 1.28 -20.94 16.56
N HIS A 303 1.49 -20.65 17.84
CA HIS A 303 0.62 -21.05 18.96
C HIS A 303 0.46 -19.85 19.92
N ASP A 304 0.29 -18.67 19.34
CA ASP A 304 0.16 -17.40 20.03
C ASP A 304 -1.29 -16.89 20.00
N ASP A 305 -1.62 -16.01 20.95
CA ASP A 305 -2.89 -15.27 21.03
C ASP A 305 -2.56 -13.77 21.10
N ILE A 306 -1.81 -13.30 20.10
CA ILE A 306 -1.30 -11.92 20.05
C ILE A 306 -2.30 -11.01 19.36
N GLU A 307 -2.52 -9.84 19.95
CA GLU A 307 -3.31 -8.77 19.34
C GLU A 307 -2.43 -7.85 18.49
N PHE A 308 -2.93 -7.45 17.33
CA PHE A 308 -2.24 -6.56 16.39
C PHE A 308 -3.04 -5.28 16.17
N PHE A 309 -2.36 -4.14 16.29
CA PHE A 309 -2.93 -2.81 16.05
C PHE A 309 -2.16 -2.12 14.92
N ILE A 310 -2.86 -1.89 13.81
CA ILE A 310 -2.30 -1.26 12.60
C ILE A 310 -3.18 -0.10 12.10
N HIS A 311 -4.12 0.38 12.90
CA HIS A 311 -5.06 1.41 12.46
C HIS A 311 -4.39 2.79 12.33
N GLY A 312 -5.02 3.71 11.60
CA GLY A 312 -4.63 5.11 11.60
C GLY A 312 -4.97 5.83 12.92
N GLY A 313 -4.46 7.03 13.08
CA GLY A 313 -4.77 7.89 14.22
C GLY A 313 -6.05 8.70 14.01
N LYS A 314 -6.63 9.19 15.10
CA LYS A 314 -7.85 10.01 15.07
C LYS A 314 -7.53 11.44 14.64
N SER A 315 -8.45 12.01 13.86
CA SER A 315 -8.41 13.42 13.43
C SER A 315 -9.29 14.29 14.33
N PHE A 316 -8.75 15.40 14.83
CA PHE A 316 -9.51 16.38 15.61
C PHE A 316 -10.19 17.45 14.74
N GLY A 317 -9.58 17.82 13.61
CA GLY A 317 -10.11 18.82 12.68
C GLY A 317 -11.23 18.28 11.78
N CYS A 318 -11.22 16.98 11.51
CA CYS A 318 -12.20 16.28 10.68
C CYS A 318 -12.50 14.90 11.30
N PRO A 319 -13.39 14.81 12.30
CA PRO A 319 -13.62 13.60 13.09
C PRO A 319 -13.95 12.34 12.27
N ASP A 320 -14.61 12.50 11.13
CA ASP A 320 -15.01 11.39 10.27
C ASP A 320 -13.88 10.87 9.35
N ASN A 321 -12.74 11.59 9.25
CA ASN A 321 -11.61 11.23 8.41
C ASN A 321 -10.35 10.95 9.25
N SER A 322 -10.31 9.80 9.93
CA SER A 322 -9.09 9.31 10.60
C SER A 322 -8.03 8.90 9.58
N GLY A 323 -6.78 8.70 10.01
CA GLY A 323 -5.74 8.15 9.13
C GLY A 323 -6.12 6.78 8.59
N ALA A 324 -5.57 6.42 7.41
CA ALA A 324 -5.80 5.10 6.85
C ALA A 324 -5.10 4.01 7.66
N ALA A 325 -5.63 2.79 7.60
CA ALA A 325 -5.00 1.64 8.20
C ALA A 325 -3.65 1.33 7.55
N GLY A 326 -2.75 0.76 8.34
CA GLY A 326 -1.53 0.13 7.92
C GLY A 326 -1.76 -1.28 7.39
N THR A 327 -0.71 -2.08 7.38
CA THR A 327 -0.74 -3.46 6.87
C THR A 327 -0.13 -4.44 7.85
N TYR A 328 -0.81 -5.58 8.05
CA TYR A 328 -0.26 -6.73 8.74
C TYR A 328 -0.13 -7.91 7.77
N TYR A 329 1.08 -8.43 7.60
CA TYR A 329 1.36 -9.54 6.69
C TYR A 329 1.89 -10.76 7.45
N ASP A 330 1.25 -11.91 7.27
CA ASP A 330 1.77 -13.19 7.75
C ASP A 330 2.36 -13.98 6.57
N ALA A 331 3.68 -14.15 6.57
CA ALA A 331 4.45 -14.62 5.43
C ALA A 331 4.29 -16.12 5.15
N VAL A 332 3.95 -16.93 6.17
CA VAL A 332 3.80 -18.39 6.02
C VAL A 332 2.46 -18.77 5.37
N PRO A 333 1.29 -18.32 5.86
CA PRO A 333 0.03 -18.47 5.15
C PRO A 333 -0.11 -17.49 3.98
N GLN A 334 0.81 -16.51 3.84
CA GLN A 334 0.78 -15.48 2.81
C GLN A 334 -0.53 -14.67 2.88
N SER A 335 -0.85 -14.20 4.08
CA SER A 335 -2.11 -13.52 4.40
C SER A 335 -1.88 -12.05 4.71
N LEU A 336 -2.54 -11.15 3.98
CA LEU A 336 -2.54 -9.71 4.23
C LEU A 336 -3.82 -9.31 4.98
N ILE A 337 -3.68 -8.51 6.03
CA ILE A 337 -4.77 -7.95 6.81
C ILE A 337 -4.63 -6.42 6.86
N VAL A 338 -5.71 -5.72 6.57
CA VAL A 338 -5.88 -4.27 6.70
C VAL A 338 -7.11 -4.04 7.59
N SER A 339 -6.91 -3.39 8.75
CA SER A 339 -7.99 -3.10 9.69
C SER A 339 -7.82 -1.73 10.30
N ASN A 340 -8.88 -0.92 10.30
CA ASN A 340 -8.86 0.41 10.89
C ASN A 340 -9.53 0.48 12.27
N HIS A 341 -9.82 -0.66 12.90
CA HIS A 341 -10.44 -0.73 14.24
C HIS A 341 -11.66 0.18 14.40
N ASN A 342 -12.55 0.14 13.41
CA ASN A 342 -13.82 0.86 13.41
C ASN A 342 -13.66 2.39 13.41
N MET A 343 -12.50 2.89 12.97
CA MET A 343 -12.27 4.31 12.71
C MET A 343 -12.62 4.60 11.26
N SER A 344 -13.56 5.52 11.04
CA SER A 344 -13.90 5.98 9.71
C SER A 344 -12.74 6.75 9.08
N THR A 345 -12.55 6.56 7.78
CA THR A 345 -11.50 7.20 7.00
C THR A 345 -12.00 7.41 5.57
N ASN A 346 -11.68 8.56 4.99
CA ASN A 346 -11.79 8.80 3.54
C ASN A 346 -10.47 8.51 2.83
N THR A 347 -9.40 8.31 3.61
CA THR A 347 -8.03 8.10 3.18
C THR A 347 -7.77 6.61 2.95
N ASP A 348 -7.00 6.29 1.91
CA ASP A 348 -6.73 4.90 1.50
C ASP A 348 -5.43 4.30 2.06
N THR A 349 -5.47 2.99 2.31
CA THR A 349 -4.30 2.12 2.37
C THR A 349 -3.97 1.66 0.94
N LEU A 350 -2.79 2.02 0.43
CA LEU A 350 -2.40 1.65 -0.93
C LEU A 350 -1.84 0.23 -1.02
N LEU A 351 -2.38 -0.54 -1.96
CA LEU A 351 -1.90 -1.88 -2.34
C LEU A 351 -1.24 -1.78 -3.73
N MET A 352 0.06 -1.50 -3.78
CA MET A 352 0.75 -1.09 -5.02
C MET A 352 1.15 -2.24 -5.95
N GLU A 353 1.38 -3.45 -5.44
CA GLU A 353 1.80 -4.60 -6.25
C GLU A 353 1.42 -5.89 -5.54
N PHE A 354 0.72 -6.77 -6.22
CA PHE A 354 0.47 -8.14 -5.76
C PHE A 354 1.55 -9.06 -6.31
N PRO A 355 2.12 -9.96 -5.48
CA PRO A 355 3.21 -10.81 -5.93
C PRO A 355 2.73 -11.80 -6.99
N LYS A 356 3.54 -12.00 -8.03
CA LYS A 356 3.28 -12.99 -9.08
C LYS A 356 3.60 -14.41 -8.63
N GLN A 357 4.70 -14.60 -7.90
CA GLN A 357 5.09 -15.87 -7.29
C GLN A 357 5.97 -15.62 -6.04
N PRO A 358 5.67 -16.23 -4.88
CA PRO A 358 4.42 -16.93 -4.57
C PRO A 358 3.26 -15.93 -4.42
N LEU A 359 2.09 -16.34 -4.89
CA LEU A 359 0.84 -15.58 -4.75
C LEU A 359 0.45 -15.46 -3.28
N TRP A 360 -0.25 -14.40 -2.90
CA TRP A 360 -0.90 -14.38 -1.58
C TRP A 360 -2.02 -15.40 -1.51
N THR A 361 -2.25 -15.96 -0.33
CA THR A 361 -3.39 -16.84 -0.09
C THR A 361 -4.62 -16.02 0.28
N ASN A 362 -4.51 -15.11 1.24
CA ASN A 362 -5.67 -14.40 1.77
C ASN A 362 -5.45 -12.89 1.84
N VAL A 363 -6.50 -12.14 1.56
CA VAL A 363 -6.54 -10.68 1.78
C VAL A 363 -7.79 -10.33 2.56
N HIS A 364 -7.60 -9.66 3.70
CA HIS A 364 -8.67 -9.27 4.61
C HIS A 364 -8.67 -7.76 4.76
N VAL A 365 -9.78 -7.11 4.39
CA VAL A 365 -10.02 -5.68 4.66
C VAL A 365 -11.21 -5.58 5.61
N ARG A 366 -11.05 -4.95 6.77
CA ARG A 366 -12.09 -4.96 7.80
C ARG A 366 -12.13 -3.68 8.65
N ASP A 367 -13.20 -3.54 9.41
CA ASP A 367 -13.35 -2.55 10.48
C ASP A 367 -13.13 -1.10 10.01
N HIS A 368 -13.92 -0.67 9.01
CA HIS A 368 -13.84 0.65 8.37
C HIS A 368 -12.51 0.95 7.64
N ALA A 369 -11.71 -0.07 7.36
CA ALA A 369 -10.55 0.10 6.48
C ALA A 369 -10.98 0.38 5.04
N LYS A 370 -10.34 1.38 4.44
CA LYS A 370 -10.44 1.70 3.02
C LYS A 370 -9.09 1.37 2.37
N ALA A 371 -9.09 0.39 1.47
CA ALA A 371 -7.90 -0.02 0.73
C ALA A 371 -8.09 0.29 -0.76
N SER A 372 -7.04 0.71 -1.43
CA SER A 372 -7.07 1.04 -2.86
C SER A 372 -5.93 0.36 -3.60
N VAL A 373 -6.20 -0.10 -4.81
CA VAL A 373 -5.21 -0.64 -5.75
C VAL A 373 -5.03 0.38 -6.89
N PRO A 374 -4.11 1.37 -6.74
CA PRO A 374 -4.08 2.57 -7.58
C PRO A 374 -3.18 2.42 -8.82
N LEU A 375 -3.25 1.30 -9.56
CA LEU A 375 -2.47 1.15 -10.79
C LEU A 375 -3.38 1.23 -12.01
N LEU A 376 -2.87 1.89 -13.06
CA LEU A 376 -3.45 1.84 -14.40
C LEU A 376 -3.64 0.39 -14.87
N TRP A 377 -2.65 -0.47 -14.57
CA TRP A 377 -2.67 -1.92 -14.79
C TRP A 377 -2.45 -2.68 -13.49
N SER A 378 -3.49 -3.32 -12.94
CA SER A 378 -3.42 -4.07 -11.68
C SER A 378 -3.79 -5.53 -11.91
N ARG A 379 -2.86 -6.47 -11.68
CA ARG A 379 -3.17 -7.90 -11.56
C ARG A 379 -3.26 -8.27 -10.08
N VAL A 380 -4.47 -8.60 -9.60
CA VAL A 380 -4.69 -9.01 -8.21
C VAL A 380 -5.04 -10.49 -8.15
N GLN A 381 -4.04 -11.32 -7.87
CA GLN A 381 -4.21 -12.76 -7.80
C GLN A 381 -3.99 -13.27 -6.37
N VAL A 382 -4.96 -14.05 -5.87
CA VAL A 382 -4.87 -14.73 -4.58
C VAL A 382 -5.24 -16.21 -4.73
N ARG A 383 -4.56 -17.09 -4.00
CA ARG A 383 -4.81 -18.55 -3.99
C ARG A 383 -6.05 -18.94 -3.19
N GLY A 384 -6.34 -18.20 -2.13
CA GLY A 384 -7.45 -18.43 -1.21
C GLY A 384 -8.56 -17.42 -1.44
N GLN A 385 -8.80 -16.53 -0.47
CA GLN A 385 -9.96 -15.63 -0.45
C GLN A 385 -9.60 -14.15 -0.27
N ILE A 386 -10.45 -13.28 -0.83
CA ILE A 386 -10.53 -11.86 -0.47
C ILE A 386 -11.80 -11.67 0.36
N ARG A 387 -11.66 -11.12 1.57
CA ARG A 387 -12.78 -10.92 2.49
C ARG A 387 -12.86 -9.47 2.95
N LEU A 388 -14.04 -8.90 2.81
CA LEU A 388 -14.41 -7.58 3.33
C LEU A 388 -15.44 -7.74 4.45
N SER A 389 -15.29 -6.99 5.55
CA SER A 389 -16.27 -6.97 6.65
C SER A 389 -16.29 -5.65 7.41
N CYS A 390 -17.38 -5.36 8.14
CA CYS A 390 -17.52 -4.18 9.00
C CYS A 390 -17.25 -2.85 8.25
N SER A 391 -18.06 -2.52 7.23
CA SER A 391 -17.91 -1.28 6.43
C SER A 391 -16.54 -1.11 5.75
N ALA A 392 -15.89 -2.21 5.39
CA ALA A 392 -14.65 -2.17 4.63
C ALA A 392 -14.89 -1.82 3.17
N VAL A 393 -13.95 -1.08 2.59
CA VAL A 393 -13.97 -0.65 1.19
C VAL A 393 -12.70 -1.10 0.51
N LEU A 394 -12.83 -1.78 -0.63
CA LEU A 394 -11.72 -2.07 -1.53
C LEU A 394 -12.02 -1.45 -2.89
N SER A 395 -11.21 -0.45 -3.25
CA SER A 395 -11.33 0.31 -4.48
C SER A 395 -10.25 -0.08 -5.48
N PHE A 396 -10.60 -0.08 -6.77
CA PHE A 396 -9.69 -0.35 -7.87
C PHE A 396 -9.62 0.81 -8.84
N GLY A 397 -8.43 1.09 -9.35
CA GLY A 397 -8.19 2.17 -10.30
C GLY A 397 -7.87 3.51 -9.62
N LEU A 398 -7.69 4.55 -10.44
CA LEU A 398 -7.47 5.91 -9.97
C LEU A 398 -8.77 6.69 -10.08
N ALA A 399 -9.15 7.42 -9.02
CA ALA A 399 -10.17 8.46 -9.12
C ALA A 399 -9.76 9.40 -10.27
N HIS A 400 -10.68 9.66 -11.22
CA HIS A 400 -10.48 10.52 -12.41
C HIS A 400 -9.80 9.92 -13.64
N PHE A 401 -9.36 8.65 -13.64
CA PHE A 401 -8.90 7.97 -14.86
C PHE A 401 -9.91 6.92 -15.30
N ALA A 402 -10.42 7.08 -16.52
CA ALA A 402 -11.48 6.26 -17.06
C ALA A 402 -11.00 4.83 -17.40
N SER A 403 -9.71 4.64 -17.71
CA SER A 403 -9.15 3.34 -18.09
C SER A 403 -8.30 2.73 -16.98
N SER A 404 -8.74 1.60 -16.42
CA SER A 404 -7.88 0.65 -15.72
C SER A 404 -8.09 -0.75 -16.30
N GLU A 405 -7.03 -1.35 -16.80
CA GLU A 405 -7.05 -2.69 -17.39
C GLU A 405 -6.59 -3.71 -16.34
N PHE A 406 -7.33 -4.80 -16.23
CA PHE A 406 -7.11 -5.83 -15.22
C PHE A 406 -7.17 -7.19 -15.92
N GLU A 407 -6.20 -8.03 -15.63
CA GLU A 407 -6.10 -9.36 -16.23
C GLU A 407 -5.67 -10.33 -15.14
N LEU A 408 -6.32 -11.49 -15.06
CA LEU A 408 -5.96 -12.56 -14.15
C LEU A 408 -5.62 -13.85 -14.89
N MET A 409 -4.68 -14.62 -14.35
CA MET A 409 -4.21 -15.87 -14.93
C MET A 409 -4.16 -16.97 -13.87
N ALA A 410 -4.74 -18.14 -14.15
CA ALA A 410 -4.60 -19.37 -13.36
C ALA A 410 -3.46 -20.26 -13.90
N GLU A 411 -3.11 -21.32 -13.15
CA GLU A 411 -2.02 -22.27 -13.43
C GLU A 411 -2.32 -23.28 -14.58
N GLU A 412 -2.92 -22.84 -15.69
CA GLU A 412 -2.73 -23.49 -17.01
C GLU A 412 -3.03 -22.52 -18.17
N LEU A 413 -2.20 -22.55 -19.23
CA LEU A 413 -1.93 -21.42 -20.16
C LEU A 413 -2.25 -21.78 -21.63
N LEU A 414 -2.95 -20.91 -22.39
CA LEU A 414 -2.70 -20.64 -23.82
C LEU A 414 -3.49 -19.44 -24.40
N MET A 415 -2.79 -18.60 -25.17
CA MET A 415 -3.22 -17.35 -25.82
C MET A 415 -3.75 -17.52 -27.26
N ASN A 416 -4.57 -16.59 -27.79
CA ASN A 416 -4.23 -15.62 -28.87
C ASN A 416 -5.49 -15.01 -29.55
N GLY A 417 -5.43 -13.73 -29.92
CA GLY A 417 -6.42 -13.06 -30.80
C GLY A 417 -6.29 -11.53 -30.73
N GLY A 418 -5.53 -10.95 -31.66
CA GLY A 418 -5.16 -9.53 -31.66
C GLY A 418 -6.07 -8.58 -32.46
N ALA A 419 -5.54 -7.35 -32.53
CA ALA A 419 -5.86 -6.20 -33.37
C ALA A 419 -7.17 -5.42 -33.10
N ASP A 420 -6.93 -4.19 -32.62
CA ASP A 420 -7.69 -2.94 -32.74
C ASP A 420 -8.84 -2.55 -31.77
N ALA A 421 -8.67 -1.29 -31.32
CA ALA A 421 -9.61 -0.31 -30.76
C ALA A 421 -10.13 -0.46 -29.30
N ILE A 422 -9.31 0.06 -28.37
CA ILE A 422 -9.66 0.86 -27.17
C ILE A 422 -11.07 0.62 -26.57
N VAL A 423 -11.19 -0.35 -25.65
CA VAL A 423 -12.10 -0.29 -24.50
C VAL A 423 -11.47 -1.01 -23.31
N ALA A 424 -11.08 -0.27 -22.27
CA ALA A 424 -10.51 -0.84 -21.05
C ALA A 424 -11.58 -1.51 -20.19
N THR A 425 -11.35 -2.75 -19.78
CA THR A 425 -12.18 -3.47 -18.79
C THR A 425 -11.34 -3.97 -17.62
N SER A 426 -11.74 -3.66 -16.39
CA SER A 426 -11.16 -4.23 -15.17
C SER A 426 -11.81 -5.61 -14.89
N LEU A 427 -11.27 -6.54 -14.08
CA LEU A 427 -11.57 -8.00 -14.15
C LEU A 427 -11.15 -8.84 -12.91
N LEU A 428 -11.60 -8.56 -11.68
CA LEU A 428 -11.28 -9.28 -10.43
C LEU A 428 -11.51 -10.82 -10.47
N GLU A 429 -10.49 -11.64 -10.67
CA GLU A 429 -10.62 -13.11 -10.56
C GLU A 429 -10.15 -13.66 -9.20
N ALA A 430 -11.05 -14.32 -8.47
CA ALA A 430 -10.74 -14.98 -7.20
C ALA A 430 -10.89 -16.50 -7.33
N SER A 431 -9.86 -17.25 -6.95
CA SER A 431 -9.87 -18.71 -7.06
C SER A 431 -10.97 -19.36 -6.22
N ASN A 432 -11.38 -18.73 -5.10
CA ASN A 432 -12.53 -19.13 -4.30
C ASN A 432 -13.11 -17.99 -3.43
N LEU A 433 -14.44 -17.98 -3.31
CA LEU A 433 -15.25 -17.30 -2.28
C LEU A 433 -14.95 -15.81 -2.01
N VAL A 434 -15.66 -14.92 -2.72
CA VAL A 434 -15.79 -13.51 -2.29
C VAL A 434 -16.97 -13.44 -1.31
N VAL A 435 -16.71 -13.17 -0.05
CA VAL A 435 -17.75 -12.92 0.97
C VAL A 435 -17.77 -11.45 1.32
N LEU A 436 -18.89 -10.80 1.04
CA LEU A 436 -19.22 -9.49 1.60
C LEU A 436 -20.14 -9.71 2.80
N ARG A 437 -19.90 -8.93 3.86
CA ARG A 437 -20.73 -8.88 5.06
C ARG A 437 -20.78 -7.45 5.58
N GLU A 438 -21.90 -7.11 6.22
CA GLU A 438 -22.04 -5.91 7.05
C GLU A 438 -21.70 -4.61 6.31
N SER A 439 -22.46 -4.34 5.23
CA SER A 439 -22.35 -3.12 4.41
C SER A 439 -20.97 -2.93 3.75
N SER A 440 -20.34 -4.02 3.33
CA SER A 440 -19.06 -3.96 2.62
C SER A 440 -19.26 -3.56 1.16
N VAL A 441 -18.33 -2.76 0.61
CA VAL A 441 -18.46 -2.25 -0.76
C VAL A 441 -17.22 -2.57 -1.59
N ILE A 442 -17.45 -3.17 -2.77
CA ILE A 442 -16.49 -3.21 -3.87
C ILE A 442 -16.98 -2.22 -4.90
N HIS A 443 -16.18 -1.18 -5.15
CA HIS A 443 -16.53 -0.09 -6.05
C HIS A 443 -15.44 0.11 -7.11
N SER A 444 -15.86 0.29 -8.36
CA SER A 444 -15.01 0.74 -9.46
C SER A 444 -15.67 1.88 -10.22
N ASN A 445 -14.91 2.94 -10.48
CA ASN A 445 -15.33 4.04 -11.36
C ASN A 445 -15.19 3.69 -12.86
N ALA A 446 -14.75 2.47 -13.18
CA ALA A 446 -14.57 1.95 -14.54
C ALA A 446 -15.38 0.65 -14.72
N ASN A 447 -15.10 -0.06 -15.80
CA ASN A 447 -15.67 -1.39 -16.05
C ASN A 447 -15.03 -2.39 -15.07
N LEU A 448 -15.80 -3.19 -14.34
CA LEU A 448 -15.34 -4.23 -13.42
C LEU A 448 -15.91 -5.58 -13.83
N GLY A 449 -15.04 -6.49 -14.24
CA GLY A 449 -15.28 -7.91 -14.26
C GLY A 449 -14.96 -8.51 -12.91
N VAL A 450 -15.64 -9.57 -12.55
CA VAL A 450 -15.34 -10.40 -11.40
C VAL A 450 -15.50 -11.83 -11.87
N HIS A 451 -14.42 -12.59 -11.83
CA HIS A 451 -14.37 -13.97 -12.27
C HIS A 451 -14.12 -14.84 -11.03
N GLY A 452 -14.60 -16.06 -11.00
CA GLY A 452 -14.16 -16.95 -9.92
C GLY A 452 -14.76 -18.32 -9.95
N GLN A 453 -13.95 -19.34 -9.74
CA GLN A 453 -14.33 -20.75 -9.91
C GLN A 453 -15.11 -21.34 -8.70
N GLY A 454 -15.72 -20.47 -7.88
CA GLY A 454 -16.34 -20.82 -6.60
C GLY A 454 -17.67 -20.11 -6.33
N PHE A 455 -17.88 -19.66 -5.10
CA PHE A 455 -19.11 -18.99 -4.67
C PHE A 455 -18.93 -17.47 -4.56
N LEU A 456 -19.89 -16.69 -5.01
CA LEU A 456 -20.02 -15.27 -4.66
C LEU A 456 -21.13 -15.14 -3.63
N ASN A 457 -20.87 -14.53 -2.48
CA ASN A 457 -21.87 -14.43 -1.41
C ASN A 457 -21.90 -13.03 -0.79
N LEU A 458 -22.93 -12.27 -1.14
CA LEU A 458 -23.30 -11.02 -0.49
C LEU A 458 -24.33 -11.37 0.58
N SER A 459 -23.95 -11.29 1.86
CA SER A 459 -24.75 -11.89 2.95
C SER A 459 -25.26 -10.87 3.97
N GLY A 460 -24.79 -9.63 3.92
CA GLY A 460 -25.24 -8.52 4.76
C GLY A 460 -26.09 -7.51 4.00
N PRO A 461 -27.08 -6.88 4.67
CA PRO A 461 -27.77 -5.71 4.12
C PRO A 461 -26.75 -4.58 3.89
N GLY A 462 -26.83 -3.91 2.74
CA GLY A 462 -25.89 -2.86 2.34
C GLY A 462 -24.64 -3.35 1.59
N ASP A 463 -24.39 -4.66 1.52
CA ASP A 463 -23.27 -5.20 0.74
C ASP A 463 -23.45 -4.86 -0.74
N THR A 464 -22.47 -4.18 -1.34
CA THR A 464 -22.59 -3.66 -2.69
C THR A 464 -21.38 -4.03 -3.53
N ILE A 465 -21.62 -4.57 -4.73
CA ILE A 465 -20.63 -4.60 -5.80
C ILE A 465 -21.17 -3.72 -6.91
N GLU A 466 -20.46 -2.64 -7.20
CA GLU A 466 -20.88 -1.69 -8.21
C GLU A 466 -19.73 -1.19 -9.08
N ALA A 467 -20.05 -1.00 -10.36
CA ALA A 467 -19.11 -0.51 -11.35
C ALA A 467 -19.84 0.18 -12.51
N GLN A 468 -19.10 0.91 -13.34
CA GLN A 468 -19.66 1.54 -14.53
C GLN A 468 -20.23 0.49 -15.51
N ARG A 469 -19.54 -0.65 -15.63
CA ARG A 469 -20.04 -1.88 -16.25
C ARG A 469 -19.60 -3.06 -15.40
N LEU A 470 -20.52 -3.91 -14.97
CA LEU A 470 -20.21 -5.03 -14.08
C LEU A 470 -20.33 -6.36 -14.82
N ILE A 471 -19.26 -7.13 -14.89
CA ILE A 471 -19.24 -8.47 -15.49
C ILE A 471 -18.99 -9.46 -14.35
N LEU A 472 -19.82 -10.47 -14.20
CA LEU A 472 -19.63 -11.54 -13.23
C LEU A 472 -19.57 -12.85 -14.01
N SER A 473 -18.51 -13.63 -13.90
CA SER A 473 -18.34 -14.84 -14.69
C SER A 473 -17.61 -15.95 -13.93
N LEU A 474 -17.66 -17.16 -14.49
CA LEU A 474 -17.01 -18.37 -13.98
C LEU A 474 -17.46 -18.88 -12.60
N PHE A 475 -18.45 -18.23 -11.96
CA PHE A 475 -18.98 -18.63 -10.65
C PHE A 475 -19.86 -19.88 -10.74
N PHE A 476 -19.72 -20.77 -9.75
CA PHE A 476 -20.62 -21.92 -9.54
C PHE A 476 -21.94 -21.50 -8.91
N SER A 477 -21.92 -20.51 -8.02
CA SER A 477 -23.15 -20.01 -7.38
C SER A 477 -22.96 -18.59 -6.88
N ILE A 478 -23.94 -17.75 -7.17
CA ILE A 478 -24.00 -16.36 -6.71
C ILE A 478 -25.20 -16.23 -5.77
N LYS A 479 -24.94 -15.85 -4.52
CA LYS A 479 -25.95 -15.58 -3.50
C LYS A 479 -25.96 -14.08 -3.20
N VAL A 480 -27.11 -13.46 -3.43
CA VAL A 480 -27.38 -12.07 -3.10
C VAL A 480 -28.41 -12.05 -1.98
N GLY A 481 -27.97 -11.66 -0.78
CA GLY A 481 -28.79 -11.57 0.41
C GLY A 481 -29.77 -10.39 0.37
N PRO A 482 -30.81 -10.38 1.22
CA PRO A 482 -31.76 -9.27 1.30
C PRO A 482 -31.05 -7.95 1.63
N GLY A 483 -31.25 -6.93 0.78
CA GLY A 483 -30.64 -5.61 0.94
C GLY A 483 -29.20 -5.48 0.40
N SER A 484 -28.64 -6.54 -0.20
CA SER A 484 -27.37 -6.46 -0.95
C SER A 484 -27.62 -6.04 -2.40
N ILE A 485 -26.64 -5.42 -3.04
CA ILE A 485 -26.75 -4.83 -4.38
C ILE A 485 -25.61 -5.34 -5.28
N LEU A 486 -25.97 -5.81 -6.47
CA LEU A 486 -25.06 -5.95 -7.62
C LEU A 486 -25.51 -4.91 -8.66
N ARG A 487 -24.62 -4.00 -9.06
CA ARG A 487 -25.01 -2.84 -9.87
C ARG A 487 -24.03 -2.55 -11.00
N GLY A 488 -24.60 -2.39 -12.18
CA GLY A 488 -24.00 -1.73 -13.33
C GLY A 488 -25.09 -1.20 -14.25
N PRO A 489 -25.13 0.11 -14.59
CA PRO A 489 -24.13 1.15 -14.28
C PRO A 489 -24.30 1.82 -12.90
N LEU A 490 -23.33 2.67 -12.52
CA LEU A 490 -23.40 3.51 -11.32
C LEU A 490 -24.55 4.54 -11.42
N GLU A 491 -25.24 4.82 -10.31
CA GLU A 491 -26.42 5.72 -10.27
C GLU A 491 -26.09 7.21 -10.49
N ASN A 492 -24.85 7.64 -10.21
CA ASN A 492 -24.41 9.04 -10.31
C ASN A 492 -23.20 9.22 -11.25
N ALA A 493 -23.07 8.37 -12.27
CA ALA A 493 -21.99 8.51 -13.24
C ALA A 493 -22.11 9.84 -14.02
N SER A 494 -21.01 10.58 -14.15
CA SER A 494 -20.94 11.72 -15.06
C SER A 494 -21.12 11.24 -16.51
N ASP A 495 -21.88 11.97 -17.34
CA ASP A 495 -22.05 11.74 -18.79
C ASP A 495 -20.70 11.87 -19.54
N ASN A 496 -19.85 10.86 -19.41
CA ASN A 496 -18.57 10.70 -20.10
C ASN A 496 -18.63 9.47 -21.01
N ASP A 497 -17.66 9.32 -21.93
CA ASP A 497 -17.57 8.23 -22.94
C ASP A 497 -17.61 6.79 -22.37
N MET A 498 -17.58 6.62 -21.03
CA MET A 498 -17.65 5.33 -20.34
C MET A 498 -19.02 4.99 -19.77
N ALA A 499 -19.94 5.94 -19.68
CA ALA A 499 -21.32 5.65 -19.30
C ALA A 499 -21.95 4.74 -20.37
N PRO A 500 -22.46 3.54 -20.02
CA PRO A 500 -23.13 2.69 -20.98
C PRO A 500 -24.40 3.41 -21.45
N ARG A 501 -24.59 3.46 -22.76
CA ARG A 501 -25.81 4.02 -23.34
C ARG A 501 -26.98 3.19 -22.86
N LEU A 502 -27.90 3.82 -22.12
CA LEU A 502 -29.14 3.19 -21.73
C LEU A 502 -30.01 3.03 -22.99
N TYR A 503 -30.23 1.78 -23.43
CA TYR A 503 -31.03 1.46 -24.62
C TYR A 503 -32.55 1.64 -24.41
N CYS A 504 -32.97 2.23 -23.28
CA CYS A 504 -34.38 2.39 -22.92
C CYS A 504 -35.19 3.26 -23.90
N GLU A 505 -34.53 4.11 -24.69
CA GLU A 505 -35.18 4.99 -25.68
C GLU A 505 -34.98 4.56 -27.14
N PHE A 506 -34.26 3.46 -27.39
CA PHE A 506 -34.02 2.94 -28.74
C PHE A 506 -34.98 1.80 -29.08
N GLN A 507 -35.47 1.75 -30.33
CA GLN A 507 -36.35 0.66 -30.81
C GLN A 507 -35.59 -0.65 -31.08
N ASP A 508 -34.26 -0.57 -31.22
CA ASP A 508 -33.40 -1.70 -31.54
C ASP A 508 -32.70 -2.22 -30.27
N CYS A 509 -32.83 -3.54 -30.02
CA CYS A 509 -32.09 -4.21 -28.95
C CYS A 509 -30.62 -4.44 -29.37
N PRO A 510 -29.64 -4.29 -28.45
CA PRO A 510 -28.27 -4.72 -28.66
C PRO A 510 -28.19 -6.12 -29.25
N ILE A 511 -27.37 -6.31 -30.28
CA ILE A 511 -27.23 -7.60 -30.98
C ILE A 511 -26.74 -8.71 -30.05
N GLU A 512 -26.05 -8.34 -28.97
CA GLU A 512 -25.51 -9.22 -27.95
C GLU A 512 -26.59 -9.80 -27.01
N LEU A 513 -27.74 -9.13 -26.87
CA LEU A 513 -28.90 -9.74 -26.20
C LEU A 513 -29.60 -10.77 -27.09
N LEU A 514 -29.45 -10.64 -28.41
CA LEU A 514 -30.02 -11.55 -29.41
C LEU A 514 -29.08 -12.72 -29.71
N HIS A 515 -27.76 -12.47 -29.66
CA HIS A 515 -26.67 -13.41 -29.92
C HIS A 515 -25.61 -13.27 -28.81
N PRO A 516 -25.85 -13.86 -27.62
CA PRO A 516 -24.88 -13.81 -26.54
C PRO A 516 -23.57 -14.51 -26.96
N PRO A 517 -22.39 -13.90 -26.72
CA PRO A 517 -21.12 -14.52 -27.06
C PRO A 517 -20.89 -15.80 -26.26
N GLU A 518 -20.45 -16.87 -26.93
CA GLU A 518 -20.23 -18.18 -26.29
C GLU A 518 -19.18 -18.12 -25.16
N ASP A 519 -18.16 -17.27 -25.32
CA ASP A 519 -17.05 -17.15 -24.37
C ASP A 519 -17.32 -16.16 -23.22
N CYS A 520 -18.48 -15.45 -23.23
CA CYS A 520 -18.73 -14.31 -22.33
C CYS A 520 -17.57 -13.29 -22.29
N ASN A 521 -16.77 -13.25 -23.37
CA ASN A 521 -15.66 -12.31 -23.48
C ASN A 521 -16.19 -10.88 -23.48
N VAL A 522 -15.41 -10.04 -22.82
CA VAL A 522 -15.77 -8.67 -22.50
C VAL A 522 -16.00 -7.84 -23.77
N ASN A 523 -17.25 -7.65 -24.17
CA ASN A 523 -17.60 -6.66 -25.19
C ASN A 523 -18.42 -5.52 -24.56
N SER A 524 -18.05 -4.33 -24.99
CA SER A 524 -18.27 -3.00 -24.41
C SER A 524 -19.71 -2.46 -24.45
N SER A 525 -20.70 -3.23 -24.88
CA SER A 525 -22.06 -2.71 -25.11
C SER A 525 -23.02 -2.86 -23.91
N LEU A 526 -22.80 -3.84 -23.03
CA LEU A 526 -23.69 -4.12 -21.90
C LEU A 526 -23.18 -3.52 -20.58
N SER A 527 -24.09 -2.97 -19.77
CA SER A 527 -23.76 -2.43 -18.45
C SER A 527 -23.63 -3.49 -17.35
N PHE A 528 -24.22 -4.68 -17.58
CA PHE A 528 -24.19 -5.79 -16.65
C PHE A 528 -24.16 -7.12 -17.41
N THR A 529 -23.23 -8.01 -17.09
CA THR A 529 -23.11 -9.36 -17.68
C THR A 529 -22.96 -10.40 -16.57
N LEU A 530 -23.65 -11.53 -16.68
CA LEU A 530 -23.64 -12.62 -15.69
C LEU A 530 -23.48 -13.97 -16.38
N GLN A 531 -22.41 -14.71 -16.04
CA GLN A 531 -22.17 -16.09 -16.46
C GLN A 531 -21.99 -16.96 -15.23
N VAL A 532 -22.89 -17.94 -15.06
CA VAL A 532 -22.87 -18.90 -13.95
C VAL A 532 -22.80 -20.30 -14.54
N PHE A 533 -21.85 -21.12 -14.09
CA PHE A 533 -21.77 -22.53 -14.47
C PHE A 533 -22.73 -23.34 -13.60
N GLY A 534 -23.57 -24.16 -14.24
CA GLY A 534 -24.50 -25.07 -13.60
C GLY A 534 -23.95 -26.48 -13.42
#